data_AF-A0AAX2RS13-F1
#
_entry.id   AF-A0AAX2RS13-F1
#
_cell.length_a   1.000
_cell.length_b   1.000
_cell.length_c   1.000
_cell.angle_alpha   90.00
_cell.angle_beta   90.00
_cell.angle_gamma   90.00
#
_symmetry.space_group_name_H-M   'P 1'
#
loop_
_entity.id
_entity.type
_entity.pdbx_description
1 polymer ?
#
loop_
_entity_poly.entity_id
_entity_poly.type
_entity_poly.pdbx_seq_one_letter_code
_entity_poly.pdbx_strand_id
1 'polypeptide(L)'
;MSDYDPTDAVSVNRLVERLDACTARLGGESSERAQATVYAGFLTDLSEGRLDVGDSEIGEMVDLIAQFCDLVEAQSSNPTPN
;
A
#
# COMPACT_ATOMS: atom_id res chain seq x y z
N MET A 1 -5.47 -19.51 8.30
CA MET A 1 -4.25 -18.86 7.80
C MET A 1 -4.69 -18.13 6.55
N SER A 2 -4.68 -16.79 6.52
CA SER A 2 -5.26 -16.05 5.38
C SER A 2 -4.53 -16.37 4.08
N ASP A 3 -5.27 -16.81 3.07
CA ASP A 3 -4.93 -16.88 1.63
C ASP A 3 -4.68 -15.45 1.08
N TYR A 4 -3.70 -14.75 1.62
CA TYR A 4 -3.23 -13.51 1.01
C TYR A 4 -2.17 -13.91 -0.02
N ASP A 5 -2.61 -14.04 -1.27
CA ASP A 5 -1.71 -14.15 -2.40
C ASP A 5 -1.47 -12.74 -2.96
N PRO A 6 -0.30 -12.13 -2.71
CA PRO A 6 0.03 -10.78 -3.20
C PRO A 6 0.19 -10.72 -4.72
N THR A 7 0.21 -11.88 -5.40
CA THR A 7 0.35 -12.01 -6.86
C THR A 7 -0.99 -11.98 -7.59
N ASP A 8 -2.12 -12.04 -6.87
CA ASP A 8 -3.44 -11.97 -7.47
C ASP A 8 -3.83 -10.52 -7.81
N ALA A 9 -4.29 -10.29 -9.03
CA ALA A 9 -4.70 -8.97 -9.52
C ALA A 9 -5.83 -8.35 -8.67
N VAL A 10 -6.65 -9.16 -7.99
CA VAL A 10 -7.67 -8.69 -7.05
C VAL A 10 -7.02 -8.15 -5.77
N SER A 11 -5.93 -8.76 -5.31
CA SER A 11 -5.14 -8.28 -4.16
C SER A 11 -4.48 -6.93 -4.45
N VAL A 12 -3.93 -6.74 -5.65
CA VAL A 12 -3.29 -5.47 -6.06
C VAL A 12 -4.30 -4.32 -6.13
N ASN A 13 -5.46 -4.52 -6.77
CA ASN A 13 -6.49 -3.49 -6.85
C ASN A 13 -7.01 -3.08 -5.47
N ARG A 14 -7.22 -4.05 -4.58
CA ARG A 14 -7.62 -3.79 -3.19
C ARG A 14 -6.54 -2.99 -2.44
N LEU A 15 -5.26 -3.26 -2.71
CA LEU A 15 -4.16 -2.54 -2.11
C LEU A 15 -4.08 -1.08 -2.61
N VAL A 16 -4.41 -0.82 -3.87
CA VAL A 16 -4.55 0.54 -4.43
C VAL A 16 -5.61 1.35 -3.67
N GLU A 17 -6.81 0.80 -3.52
CA GLU A 17 -7.91 1.46 -2.79
C GLU A 17 -7.51 1.75 -1.33
N ARG A 18 -6.81 0.80 -0.71
CA ARG A 18 -6.36 0.91 0.67
C ARG A 18 -5.26 1.97 0.84
N LEU A 19 -4.35 2.08 -0.11
CA LEU A 19 -3.31 3.11 -0.13
C LEU A 19 -3.91 4.51 -0.34
N ASP A 20 -4.94 4.64 -1.17
CA ASP A 20 -5.67 5.90 -1.35
C ASP A 20 -6.34 6.35 -0.05
N ALA A 21 -7.00 5.43 0.65
CA ALA A 21 -7.58 5.70 1.97
C ALA A 21 -6.53 6.10 3.01
N CYS A 22 -5.33 5.49 2.98
CA CYS A 22 -4.20 5.89 3.83
C CYS A 22 -3.73 7.31 3.48
N THR A 23 -3.56 7.61 2.19
CA THR A 23 -3.13 8.93 1.70
C THR A 23 -4.10 10.05 2.10
N ALA A 24 -5.40 9.77 2.10
CA ALA A 24 -6.42 10.72 2.56
C ALA A 24 -6.33 11.01 4.07
N ARG A 25 -5.84 10.05 4.88
CA ARG A 25 -5.64 10.21 6.33
C ARG A 25 -4.33 10.91 6.68
N LEU A 26 -3.32 10.78 5.82
CA LEU A 26 -2.02 11.43 6.01
C LEU A 26 -2.14 12.95 5.79
N GLY A 27 -1.58 13.72 6.73
CA GLY A 27 -1.50 15.18 6.63
C GLY A 27 -0.72 15.65 5.40
N GLY A 28 -0.98 16.89 4.95
CA GLY A 28 -0.47 17.41 3.67
C GLY A 28 1.06 17.50 3.54
N GLU A 29 1.80 17.66 4.65
CA GLU A 29 3.27 17.87 4.66
C GLU A 29 4.04 16.70 5.30
N SER A 30 3.50 15.47 5.20
CA SER A 30 4.12 14.29 5.80
C SER A 30 5.00 13.53 4.78
N SER A 31 6.16 13.04 5.22
CA SER A 31 7.05 12.19 4.41
C SER A 31 6.36 10.91 3.94
N GLU A 32 5.43 10.40 4.75
CA GLU A 32 4.58 9.24 4.46
C GLU A 32 3.68 9.52 3.25
N ARG A 33 3.20 10.76 3.06
CA ARG A 33 2.38 11.12 1.90
C ARG A 33 3.19 11.10 0.60
N ALA A 34 4.44 11.58 0.65
CA ALA A 34 5.36 11.47 -0.48
C ALA A 34 5.65 10.00 -0.81
N GLN A 35 5.86 9.17 0.22
CA GLN A 35 6.08 7.73 0.06
C GLN A 35 4.85 7.01 -0.51
N ALA A 36 3.65 7.35 -0.03
CA ALA A 36 2.40 6.82 -0.58
C ALA A 36 2.21 7.19 -2.06
N THR A 37 2.66 8.36 -2.49
CA THR A 37 2.62 8.77 -3.91
C THR A 37 3.53 7.89 -4.76
N VAL A 38 4.72 7.55 -4.27
CA VAL A 38 5.64 6.62 -4.97
C VAL A 38 5.03 5.22 -5.07
N TYR A 39 4.43 4.73 -3.98
CA TYR A 39 3.74 3.45 -3.95
C TYR A 39 2.54 3.40 -4.89
N ALA A 40 1.79 4.48 -5.01
CA ALA A 40 0.67 4.57 -5.97
C ALA A 40 1.16 4.45 -7.42
N GLY A 41 2.29 5.07 -7.75
CA GLY A 41 2.93 4.92 -9.06
C GLY A 41 3.33 3.47 -9.36
N PHE A 42 3.99 2.82 -8.38
CA PHE A 42 4.37 1.41 -8.50
C PHE A 42 3.17 0.48 -8.71
N LEU A 43 2.11 0.63 -7.91
CA LEU A 43 0.90 -0.18 -8.06
C LEU A 43 0.17 0.11 -9.38
N THR A 44 0.23 1.34 -9.89
CA THR A 44 -0.30 1.67 -11.21
C THR A 44 0.43 0.88 -12.30
N ASP A 45 1.77 0.92 -12.32
CA ASP A 45 2.57 0.16 -13.29
C ASP A 45 2.33 -1.36 -13.17
N LEU A 46 2.13 -1.86 -11.94
CA LEU A 46 1.76 -3.26 -11.68
C LEU A 46 0.37 -3.60 -12.25
N SER A 47 -0.63 -2.75 -12.01
CA SER A 47 -2.00 -2.93 -12.50
C SER A 47 -2.12 -2.85 -14.02
N GLU A 48 -1.25 -2.07 -14.67
CA GLU A 48 -1.16 -2.00 -16.13
C GLU A 48 -0.37 -3.18 -16.73
N GLY A 49 0.15 -4.09 -15.90
CA GLY A 49 0.93 -5.26 -16.33
C GLY A 49 2.31 -4.90 -16.88
N ARG A 50 2.82 -3.71 -16.54
CA ARG A 50 4.20 -3.31 -16.90
C ARG A 50 5.24 -3.96 -16.00
N LEU A 51 4.82 -4.37 -14.81
CA LEU A 51 5.62 -5.11 -13.83
C LEU A 51 5.01 -6.49 -13.65
N ASP A 52 5.88 -7.50 -13.46
CA ASP A 52 5.47 -8.87 -13.18
C ASP A 52 5.56 -9.13 -11.68
N VAL A 53 4.42 -9.41 -11.06
CA VAL A 53 4.33 -9.70 -9.62
C VAL A 53 4.93 -11.07 -9.26
N GLY A 54 5.17 -11.93 -10.25
CA GLY A 54 5.92 -13.17 -10.08
C GLY A 54 7.43 -12.95 -9.88
N ASP A 55 7.92 -11.73 -10.14
CA ASP A 55 9.28 -11.33 -9.78
C ASP A 55 9.35 -11.09 -8.26
N SER A 56 10.33 -11.71 -7.60
CA SER A 56 10.49 -11.64 -6.15
C SER A 56 10.64 -10.22 -5.63
N GLU A 57 11.34 -9.35 -6.36
CA GLU A 57 11.56 -7.96 -5.92
C GLU A 57 10.27 -7.15 -5.97
N ILE A 58 9.41 -7.43 -6.96
CA ILE A 58 8.11 -6.78 -7.13
C ILE A 58 7.14 -7.27 -6.06
N GLY A 59 7.11 -8.58 -5.78
CA GLY A 59 6.31 -9.16 -4.69
C GLY A 59 6.68 -8.60 -3.31
N GLU A 60 7.98 -8.49 -3.01
CA GLU A 60 8.46 -7.88 -1.76
C GLU A 60 8.02 -6.42 -1.63
N MET A 61 8.02 -5.68 -2.75
CA MET A 61 7.55 -4.29 -2.76
C MET A 61 6.04 -4.18 -2.52
N VAL A 62 5.23 -5.10 -3.07
CA VAL A 62 3.80 -5.19 -2.75
C VAL A 62 3.57 -5.42 -1.25
N ASP A 63 4.33 -6.33 -0.65
CA ASP A 63 4.25 -6.61 0.79
C ASP A 63 4.69 -5.42 1.64
N LEU A 64 5.68 -4.64 1.22
CA LEU A 64 6.09 -3.41 1.88
C LEU A 64 4.99 -2.34 1.83
N ILE A 65 4.26 -2.25 0.72
CA ILE A 65 3.14 -1.31 0.58
C ILE A 65 1.98 -1.72 1.49
N ALA A 66 1.70 -3.03 1.61
CA ALA A 66 0.71 -3.54 2.54
C ALA A 66 1.06 -3.20 3.99
N GLN A 67 2.31 -3.42 4.40
CA GLN A 67 2.80 -3.07 5.74
C GLN A 67 2.75 -1.56 6.01
N PHE A 68 3.05 -0.74 5.01
CA PHE A 68 2.89 0.71 5.13
C PHE A 68 1.43 1.09 5.45
N CYS A 69 0.46 0.48 4.75
CA CYS A 69 -0.96 0.72 5.03
C CYS A 69 -1.34 0.27 6.45
N ASP A 70 -0.85 -0.89 6.91
CA ASP A 70 -1.08 -1.36 8.28
C ASP A 70 -0.60 -0.35 9.33
N LEU A 71 0.59 0.23 9.13
CA LEU A 71 1.18 1.22 10.04
C LEU A 71 0.40 2.54 10.07
N VAL A 72 -0.05 3.02 8.91
CA VAL A 72 -0.88 4.25 8.84
C VAL A 72 -2.23 4.02 9.52
N GLU A 73 -2.85 2.87 9.26
CA GLU A 73 -4.13 2.48 9.88
C GLU A 73 -4.01 2.35 11.40
N ALA A 74 -2.94 1.73 11.90
CA ALA A 74 -2.69 1.59 13.33
C ALA A 74 -2.49 2.95 14.04
N GLN A 75 -1.75 3.89 13.42
CA GLN A 75 -1.55 5.23 13.96
C GLN A 75 -2.85 6.02 14.02
N SER A 76 -3.70 5.92 12.99
CA SER A 76 -5.03 6.56 12.99
C SER A 76 -6.01 5.94 14.00
N SER A 77 -5.75 4.74 14.51
CA SER A 77 -6.58 4.04 15.50
C SER A 77 -6.14 4.26 16.95
N ASN A 78 -5.05 5.00 17.19
CA ASN A 78 -4.59 5.33 18.54
C ASN A 78 -5.08 6.74 18.92
N PRO A 79 -6.27 6.89 19.55
CA PRO A 79 -6.62 8.15 20.18
C PRO A 79 -5.62 8.35 21.32
N THR A 80 -4.75 9.36 21.22
CA THR A 80 -4.00 9.86 22.37
C THR A 80 -4.99 10.06 23.52
N PRO A 81 -4.86 9.34 24.65
CA PRO A 81 -5.66 9.64 25.83
C PRO A 81 -5.22 11.02 26.31
N ASN A 82 -6.16 11.96 26.26
CA ASN A 82 -6.03 13.29 26.86
C ASN A 82 -6.06 13.18 28.39
#